data_AF-A0A1U7GHT2-F1
#
_entry.id   AF-A0A1U7GHT2-F1
#
_cell.length_a   1.000
_cell.length_b   1.000
_cell.length_c   1.000
_cell.angle_alpha   90.00
_cell.angle_beta   90.00
_cell.angle_gamma   90.00
#
_symmetry.space_group_name_H-M   'P 1'
#
loop_
_entity.id
_entity.type
_entity.pdbx_description
1 polymer ?
#
loop_
_entity_poly.entity_id
_entity_poly.type
_entity_poly.pdbx_seq_one_letter_code
_entity_poly.pdbx_strand_id
1 'polypeptide(L)'
;MGVTWITMAKVAGPLAREVERLVAGWSASALDRGDGPRVEDPAAVSSMLALADALERHAEAPPVVAFVRFVDPWTTAGALHFTSRLGVEAATALSDSIDVAFLGGPALSALRPRLRPDRLLLGIGGRSSTPEERWFGDNLRHVATAWEGLLESRGVETGLVLAFRPVGGCWTDEDVEAGGRSLPAWFGVGASPAAGTV
;
A
#
# COMPACT_ATOMS: atom_id res chain seq x y z
N MET A 1 14.75 -11.25 6.46
CA MET A 1 13.77 -10.16 6.67
C MET A 1 14.17 -9.04 5.73
N GLY A 2 13.30 -8.71 4.77
CA GLY A 2 13.63 -7.81 3.66
C GLY A 2 12.92 -6.47 3.81
N VAL A 3 13.55 -5.41 3.34
CA VAL A 3 12.89 -4.11 3.25
C VAL A 3 11.84 -4.16 2.13
N THR A 4 10.73 -3.44 2.26
CA THR A 4 9.64 -3.44 1.26
C THR A 4 9.26 -2.01 0.86
N TRP A 5 9.13 -1.77 -0.44
CA TRP A 5 8.46 -0.58 -0.97
C TRP A 5 6.95 -0.79 -0.91
N ILE A 6 6.25 0.13 -0.26
CA ILE A 6 4.79 0.13 -0.19
C ILE A 6 4.28 1.31 -1.01
N THR A 7 3.38 1.00 -1.93
CA THR A 7 2.65 1.98 -2.72
C THR A 7 1.19 1.92 -2.33
N MET A 8 0.61 3.06 -1.98
CA MET A 8 -0.81 3.22 -1.67
C MET A 8 -1.40 4.25 -2.63
N ALA A 9 -2.43 3.87 -3.38
CA ALA A 9 -3.07 4.78 -4.31
C ALA A 9 -4.59 4.67 -4.23
N LYS A 10 -5.27 5.81 -4.08
CA LYS A 10 -6.71 5.90 -4.29
C LYS A 10 -6.94 6.23 -5.75
N VAL A 11 -7.69 5.37 -6.44
CA VAL A 11 -8.05 5.50 -7.85
C VAL A 11 -9.53 5.80 -7.98
N ALA A 12 -9.91 6.56 -9.00
CA ALA A 12 -11.28 7.00 -9.24
C ALA A 12 -11.78 6.65 -10.65
N GLY A 13 -13.10 6.54 -10.77
CA GLY A 13 -13.80 6.32 -12.03
C GLY A 13 -13.49 4.95 -12.65
N PRO A 14 -13.41 4.87 -14.00
CA PRO A 14 -13.21 3.60 -14.71
C PRO A 14 -11.95 2.83 -14.28
N LEU A 15 -10.91 3.52 -13.79
CA LEU A 15 -9.69 2.85 -13.34
C LEU A 15 -9.95 1.93 -12.13
N ALA A 16 -10.87 2.30 -11.23
CA ALA A 16 -11.19 1.46 -10.07
C ALA A 16 -11.69 0.07 -10.50
N ARG A 17 -12.63 0.02 -11.46
CA ARG A 17 -13.15 -1.24 -12.02
C ARG A 17 -12.08 -2.02 -12.78
N GLU A 18 -11.23 -1.31 -13.52
CA GLU A 18 -10.18 -1.97 -14.29
C GLU A 18 -9.13 -2.62 -13.37
N VAL A 19 -8.73 -1.94 -12.29
CA VAL A 19 -7.82 -2.53 -11.30
C VAL A 19 -8.48 -3.72 -10.60
N GLU A 20 -9.76 -3.62 -10.22
CA GLU A 20 -10.51 -4.74 -9.64
C GLU A 20 -10.49 -5.97 -10.57
N ARG A 21 -10.77 -5.75 -11.87
CA ARG A 21 -10.76 -6.78 -12.90
C ARG A 21 -9.37 -7.40 -13.08
N LEU A 22 -8.33 -6.58 -13.08
CA LEU A 22 -6.94 -7.04 -13.19
C LEU A 22 -6.56 -7.91 -12.01
N VAL A 23 -6.81 -7.44 -10.78
CA VAL A 23 -6.49 -8.19 -9.56
C VAL A 23 -7.24 -9.51 -9.53
N ALA A 24 -8.56 -9.52 -9.79
CA ALA A 24 -9.33 -10.75 -9.87
C ALA A 24 -8.80 -11.73 -10.94
N GLY A 25 -8.38 -11.21 -12.09
CA GLY A 25 -7.77 -12.01 -13.16
C GLY A 25 -6.45 -12.65 -12.74
N TRP A 26 -5.58 -11.90 -12.05
CA TRP A 26 -4.31 -12.44 -11.52
C TRP A 26 -4.57 -13.47 -10.43
N SER A 27 -5.46 -13.19 -9.47
CA SER A 27 -5.82 -14.13 -8.40
C SER A 27 -6.37 -15.45 -8.95
N ALA A 28 -7.18 -15.41 -10.02
CA ALA A 28 -7.71 -16.61 -10.65
C ALA A 28 -6.64 -17.47 -11.34
N SER A 29 -5.48 -16.89 -11.67
CA SER A 29 -4.32 -17.61 -12.22
C SER A 29 -3.36 -18.15 -11.16
N ALA A 30 -3.62 -17.87 -9.89
CA ALA A 30 -2.73 -18.28 -8.80
C ALA A 30 -2.76 -19.80 -8.59
N LEU A 31 -1.59 -20.36 -8.30
CA LEU A 31 -1.41 -21.76 -7.94
C LEU A 31 -1.27 -21.88 -6.43
N ASP A 32 -1.92 -22.88 -5.84
CA ASP A 32 -1.83 -23.13 -4.40
C ASP A 32 -0.45 -23.70 -4.05
N ARG A 33 0.33 -22.92 -3.29
CA ARG A 33 1.60 -23.36 -2.68
C ARG A 33 1.37 -23.66 -1.21
N GLY A 34 2.28 -24.38 -0.58
CA GLY A 34 2.17 -24.72 0.85
C GLY A 34 2.04 -23.50 1.78
N ASP A 35 2.37 -22.29 1.30
CA ASP A 35 2.21 -21.00 1.98
C ASP A 35 1.02 -20.15 1.47
N GLY A 36 0.21 -20.68 0.55
CA GLY A 36 -1.00 -20.07 -0.02
C GLY A 36 -0.94 -19.86 -1.54
N PRO A 37 -2.02 -19.35 -2.16
CA PRO A 37 -2.09 -19.13 -3.59
C PRO A 37 -1.13 -18.02 -4.04
N ARG A 38 -0.25 -18.35 -5.00
CA ARG A 38 0.72 -17.42 -5.61
C ARG A 38 0.63 -17.40 -7.13
N VAL A 39 0.78 -16.21 -7.70
CA VAL A 39 0.87 -15.95 -9.14
C VAL A 39 2.29 -16.23 -9.60
N GLU A 40 2.44 -17.21 -10.50
CA GLU A 40 3.74 -17.59 -11.08
C GLU A 40 3.88 -17.19 -12.55
N ASP A 41 2.77 -16.89 -13.24
CA ASP A 41 2.80 -16.48 -14.64
C ASP A 41 3.63 -15.18 -14.80
N PRO A 42 4.76 -15.22 -15.53
CA PRO A 42 5.60 -14.04 -15.71
C PRO A 42 4.87 -12.86 -16.35
N ALA A 43 3.87 -13.11 -17.20
CA ALA A 43 3.07 -12.05 -17.81
C ALA A 43 2.18 -11.36 -16.78
N ALA A 44 1.54 -12.13 -15.89
CA ALA A 44 0.75 -11.59 -14.78
C ALA A 44 1.63 -10.82 -13.79
N VAL A 45 2.77 -11.37 -13.38
CA VAL A 45 3.71 -10.68 -12.45
C VAL A 45 4.24 -9.38 -13.07
N SER A 46 4.61 -9.39 -14.35
CA SER A 46 5.01 -8.19 -15.08
C SER A 46 3.89 -7.13 -15.12
N SER A 47 2.65 -7.57 -15.32
CA SER A 47 1.47 -6.69 -15.29
C SER A 47 1.21 -6.08 -13.91
N MET A 48 1.43 -6.85 -12.83
CA MET A 48 1.34 -6.36 -11.44
C MET A 48 2.39 -5.28 -11.17
N LEU A 49 3.64 -5.49 -11.60
CA LEU A 49 4.71 -4.50 -11.50
C LEU A 49 4.39 -3.24 -12.31
N ALA A 50 3.91 -3.40 -13.54
CA ALA A 50 3.52 -2.30 -14.42
C ALA A 50 2.38 -1.46 -13.83
N LEU A 51 1.44 -2.07 -13.10
CA LEU A 51 0.41 -1.33 -12.37
C LEU A 51 1.03 -0.44 -11.29
N ALA A 52 1.93 -0.98 -10.46
CA ALA A 52 2.59 -0.19 -9.40
C ALA A 52 3.37 1.00 -9.99
N ASP A 53 4.15 0.77 -11.04
CA ASP A 53 4.92 1.83 -11.72
C ASP A 53 4.00 2.85 -12.44
N ALA A 54 2.84 2.41 -12.95
CA ALA A 54 1.85 3.33 -13.53
C ALA A 54 1.20 4.21 -12.47
N LEU A 55 0.83 3.67 -11.30
CA LEU A 55 0.27 4.45 -10.19
C LEU A 55 1.24 5.53 -9.72
N GLU A 56 2.54 5.20 -9.66
CA GLU A 56 3.58 6.17 -9.33
C GLU A 56 3.73 7.26 -10.39
N ARG A 57 3.80 6.90 -11.68
CA ARG A 57 3.87 7.90 -12.76
C ARG A 57 2.67 8.84 -12.80
N HIS A 58 1.52 8.40 -12.31
CA HIS A 58 0.29 9.17 -12.24
C HIS A 58 0.00 9.72 -10.83
N ALA A 59 0.96 9.70 -9.89
CA ALA A 59 0.74 10.09 -8.50
C ALA A 59 0.08 11.48 -8.32
N GLU A 60 0.38 12.41 -9.22
CA GLU A 60 -0.09 13.80 -9.18
C GLU A 60 -1.20 14.10 -10.21
N ALA A 61 -1.72 13.08 -10.90
CA ALA A 61 -2.68 13.26 -11.99
C ALA A 61 -3.86 12.29 -11.88
N PRO A 62 -5.09 12.75 -12.21
CA PRO A 62 -6.19 11.83 -12.44
C PRO A 62 -5.79 10.74 -13.45
N PRO A 63 -6.24 9.49 -13.24
CA PRO A 63 -7.28 9.04 -12.31
C PRO A 63 -6.81 8.70 -10.87
N VAL A 64 -5.55 8.93 -10.51
CA VAL A 64 -5.07 8.79 -9.13
C VAL A 64 -5.41 10.07 -8.37
N VAL A 65 -6.11 9.94 -7.24
CA VAL A 65 -6.60 11.09 -6.45
C VAL A 65 -5.86 11.27 -5.14
N ALA A 66 -5.16 10.24 -4.69
CA ALA A 66 -4.19 10.30 -3.61
C ALA A 66 -3.17 9.20 -3.80
N PHE A 67 -1.92 9.52 -3.53
CA PHE A 67 -0.79 8.62 -3.69
C PHE A 67 0.17 8.81 -2.54
N VAL A 68 0.65 7.69 -1.99
CA VAL A 68 1.72 7.65 -1.00
C VAL A 68 2.63 6.47 -1.34
N ARG A 69 3.94 6.70 -1.33
CA ARG A 69 4.94 5.65 -1.45
C ARG A 69 5.97 5.80 -0.34
N PHE A 70 6.28 4.71 0.34
CA PHE A 70 7.28 4.70 1.40
C PHE A 70 7.95 3.34 1.57
N VAL A 71 9.07 3.36 2.28
CA VAL A 71 9.83 2.17 2.64
C VAL A 71 9.40 1.69 4.01
N ASP A 72 9.12 0.39 4.12
CA ASP A 72 8.98 -0.31 5.38
C ASP A 72 10.20 -1.25 5.60
N PRO A 73 11.19 -0.81 6.39
CA PRO A 73 12.35 -1.62 6.74
C PRO A 73 12.04 -2.73 7.76
N TRP A 74 10.84 -2.74 8.34
CA TRP A 74 10.47 -3.61 9.46
C TRP A 74 9.56 -4.77 9.06
N THR A 75 9.22 -4.91 7.77
CA THR A 75 8.24 -5.91 7.28
C THR A 75 6.86 -5.82 7.95
N THR A 76 6.54 -4.71 8.61
CA THR A 76 5.27 -4.45 9.29
C THR A 76 4.08 -4.63 8.34
N ALA A 77 4.28 -4.23 7.09
CA ALA A 77 3.28 -4.30 6.03
C ALA A 77 3.13 -5.74 5.48
N GLY A 78 4.18 -6.58 5.58
CA GLY A 78 4.11 -8.02 5.33
C GLY A 78 3.36 -8.79 6.44
N ALA A 79 3.43 -8.31 7.69
CA ALA A 79 2.61 -8.85 8.80
C ALA A 79 1.11 -8.45 8.71
N LEU A 80 0.77 -7.51 7.81
CA LEU A 80 -0.57 -6.98 7.57
C LEU A 80 -1.24 -7.60 6.33
N HIS A 81 -0.83 -8.81 5.92
CA HIS A 81 -1.05 -9.52 4.65
C HIS A 81 -2.46 -9.60 4.01
N PHE A 82 -3.44 -8.79 4.41
CA PHE A 82 -3.99 -7.72 3.55
C PHE A 82 -5.27 -7.14 4.14
N THR A 83 -6.03 -7.89 4.95
CA THR A 83 -7.23 -7.34 5.58
C THR A 83 -7.75 -8.05 6.83
N SER A 84 -7.21 -9.20 7.23
CA SER A 84 -7.70 -9.92 8.43
C SER A 84 -7.62 -9.06 9.69
N ARG A 85 -6.57 -8.23 9.82
CA ARG A 85 -6.44 -7.24 10.90
C ARG A 85 -7.26 -5.96 10.69
N LEU A 86 -7.58 -5.61 9.45
CA LEU A 86 -8.42 -4.44 9.11
C LEU A 86 -9.92 -4.75 9.21
N GLY A 87 -10.30 -6.03 9.22
CA GLY A 87 -11.68 -6.49 9.32
C GLY A 87 -12.54 -6.20 8.08
N VAL A 88 -11.91 -6.13 6.91
CA VAL A 88 -12.55 -5.97 5.59
C VAL A 88 -12.12 -7.08 4.65
N GLU A 89 -12.77 -7.26 3.51
CA GLU A 89 -12.27 -8.17 2.47
C GLU A 89 -11.62 -7.34 1.36
N ALA A 90 -10.49 -7.81 0.84
CA ALA A 90 -9.83 -7.23 -0.34
C ALA A 90 -9.61 -8.33 -1.36
N ALA A 91 -9.67 -7.95 -2.64
CA ALA A 91 -9.13 -8.79 -3.70
C ALA A 91 -7.61 -8.72 -3.62
N THR A 92 -6.92 -9.87 -3.65
CA THR A 92 -5.46 -9.94 -3.49
C THR A 92 -4.85 -10.83 -4.56
N ALA A 93 -3.72 -10.39 -5.12
CA ALA A 93 -2.86 -11.17 -6.00
C ALA A 93 -1.45 -11.15 -5.42
N LEU A 94 -0.92 -12.33 -5.09
CA LEU A 94 0.36 -12.49 -4.38
C LEU A 94 1.40 -13.10 -5.30
N SER A 95 2.65 -12.67 -5.21
CA SER A 95 3.76 -13.27 -5.96
C SER A 95 5.09 -13.16 -5.21
N ASP A 96 6.13 -13.81 -5.71
CA ASP A 96 7.47 -13.71 -5.09
C ASP A 96 8.12 -12.34 -5.35
N SER A 97 7.61 -11.56 -6.31
CA SER A 97 8.19 -10.27 -6.73
C SER A 97 7.39 -9.04 -6.29
N ILE A 98 6.08 -9.20 -6.10
CA ILE A 98 5.17 -8.12 -5.70
C ILE A 98 3.84 -8.72 -5.23
N ASP A 99 3.30 -8.16 -4.16
CA ASP A 99 1.92 -8.43 -3.73
C ASP A 99 1.06 -7.20 -3.99
N VAL A 100 -0.17 -7.42 -4.49
CA VAL A 100 -1.14 -6.37 -4.78
C VAL A 100 -2.46 -6.68 -4.11
N ALA A 101 -3.06 -5.69 -3.48
CA ALA A 101 -4.44 -5.74 -3.03
C ALA A 101 -5.26 -4.56 -3.51
N PHE A 102 -6.55 -4.83 -3.66
CA PHE A 102 -7.54 -3.87 -4.06
C PHE A 102 -8.74 -3.90 -3.11
N LEU A 103 -9.08 -2.73 -2.56
CA LEU A 103 -10.32 -2.50 -1.83
C LEU A 103 -11.27 -1.67 -2.69
N GLY A 104 -12.28 -2.33 -3.24
CA GLY A 104 -13.35 -1.68 -4.00
C GLY A 104 -14.29 -0.85 -3.12
N GLY A 105 -15.25 -0.17 -3.75
CA GLY A 105 -16.16 0.77 -3.08
C GLY A 105 -16.80 0.27 -1.78
N PRO A 106 -17.37 -0.95 -1.72
CA PRO A 106 -17.94 -1.50 -0.48
C PRO A 106 -16.90 -1.74 0.62
N ALA A 107 -15.78 -2.38 0.28
CA ALA A 107 -14.70 -2.68 1.23
C ALA A 107 -14.03 -1.41 1.75
N LEU A 108 -13.76 -0.46 0.86
CA LEU A 108 -13.22 0.85 1.20
C LEU A 108 -14.18 1.60 2.13
N SER A 109 -15.48 1.63 1.82
CA SER A 109 -16.49 2.28 2.68
C SER A 109 -16.59 1.64 4.06
N ALA A 110 -16.43 0.31 4.17
CA ALA A 110 -16.37 -0.39 5.45
C ALA A 110 -15.05 -0.15 6.21
N LEU A 111 -13.96 0.18 5.51
CA LEU A 111 -12.65 0.43 6.10
C LEU A 111 -12.59 1.80 6.79
N ARG A 112 -13.02 2.90 6.15
CA ARG A 112 -12.76 4.25 6.67
C ARG A 112 -13.27 4.52 8.09
N PRO A 113 -14.48 4.07 8.51
CA PRO A 113 -14.95 4.28 9.88
C PRO A 113 -14.04 3.67 10.95
N ARG A 114 -13.19 2.70 10.56
CA ARG A 114 -12.19 2.02 11.39
C ARG A 114 -10.83 2.73 11.41
N LEU A 115 -10.58 3.63 10.45
CA LEU A 115 -9.33 4.41 10.34
C LEU A 115 -9.41 5.72 11.15
N ARG A 116 -9.72 5.65 12.45
CA ARG A 116 -9.80 6.86 13.30
C ARG A 116 -8.43 7.24 13.86
N PRO A 117 -8.09 8.55 13.94
CA PRO A 117 -6.79 9.01 14.46
C PRO A 117 -6.49 8.52 15.88
N ASP A 118 -7.53 8.30 16.69
CA ASP A 118 -7.40 7.91 18.11
C ASP A 118 -7.72 6.42 18.35
N ARG A 119 -8.18 5.72 17.30
CA ARG A 119 -8.60 4.31 17.33
C ARG A 119 -8.39 3.69 15.96
N LEU A 120 -7.14 3.47 15.58
CA LEU A 120 -6.82 2.34 14.71
C LEU A 120 -7.04 1.08 15.57
N LEU A 121 -8.32 0.72 15.76
CA LEU A 121 -8.71 -0.60 16.22
C LEU A 121 -8.46 -1.54 15.05
N LEU A 122 -7.18 -1.85 14.83
CA LEU A 122 -6.72 -2.99 14.05
C LEU A 122 -7.16 -4.27 14.79
N GLY A 123 -8.46 -4.53 14.93
CA GLY A 123 -9.08 -5.80 15.33
C GLY A 123 -8.57 -6.52 16.60
N ILE A 124 -7.62 -5.98 17.35
CA ILE A 124 -6.97 -6.65 18.47
C ILE A 124 -7.44 -5.94 19.72
N GLY A 125 -8.26 -6.64 20.51
CA GLY A 125 -8.56 -6.21 21.87
C GLY A 125 -7.27 -5.94 22.63
N GLY A 126 -7.03 -4.66 22.94
CA GLY A 126 -6.25 -4.26 24.11
C GLY A 126 -4.72 -4.32 24.06
N ARG A 127 -4.04 -4.24 22.91
CA ARG A 127 -2.57 -4.05 22.89
C ARG A 127 -2.14 -2.87 22.03
N SER A 128 -1.19 -2.10 22.57
CA SER A 128 -0.60 -0.91 21.97
C SER A 128 -0.14 -1.18 20.53
N SER A 129 -0.63 -0.38 19.58
CA SER A 129 -0.08 -0.36 18.22
C SER A 129 1.38 0.07 18.26
N THR A 130 2.24 -0.61 17.50
CA THR A 130 3.63 -0.17 17.40
C THR A 130 3.71 1.17 16.67
N PRO A 131 4.79 1.97 16.84
CA PRO A 131 5.00 3.18 16.03
C PRO A 131 4.88 2.94 14.52
N GLU A 132 5.34 1.79 14.03
CA GLU A 132 5.31 1.38 12.63
C GLU A 132 3.88 1.09 12.15
N GLU A 133 3.09 0.36 12.95
CA GLU A 133 1.68 0.10 12.65
C GLU A 133 0.85 1.39 12.62
N ARG A 134 1.15 2.34 13.52
CA ARG A 134 0.52 3.67 13.51
C ARG A 134 0.89 4.45 12.26
N TRP A 135 2.16 4.47 11.89
CA TRP A 135 2.63 5.16 10.70
C TRP A 135 2.02 4.59 9.41
N PHE A 136 1.95 3.27 9.28
CA PHE A 136 1.23 2.62 8.17
C PHE A 136 -0.25 3.02 8.17
N GLY A 137 -0.91 2.95 9.34
CA GLY A 137 -2.33 3.29 9.47
C GLY A 137 -2.64 4.76 9.17
N ASP A 138 -1.75 5.68 9.50
CA ASP A 138 -1.88 7.11 9.18
C ASP A 138 -1.78 7.36 7.67
N ASN A 139 -0.83 6.72 6.99
CA ASN A 139 -0.72 6.78 5.52
C ASN A 139 -1.95 6.15 4.85
N LEU A 140 -2.40 5.00 5.34
CA LEU A 140 -3.61 4.33 4.85
C LEU A 140 -4.83 5.23 5.02
N ARG A 141 -4.99 5.87 6.18
CA ARG A 141 -6.06 6.84 6.44
C ARG A 141 -5.99 8.02 5.49
N HIS A 142 -4.80 8.60 5.33
CA HIS A 142 -4.58 9.73 4.44
C HIS A 142 -5.07 9.41 3.02
N VAL A 143 -4.62 8.30 2.44
CA VAL A 143 -5.00 7.90 1.07
C VAL A 143 -6.46 7.51 0.98
N ALA A 144 -6.97 6.69 1.92
CA ALA A 144 -8.36 6.23 1.89
C ALA A 144 -9.37 7.38 1.98
N THR A 145 -9.12 8.35 2.88
CA THR A 145 -10.05 9.46 3.16
C THR A 145 -9.89 10.67 2.22
N ALA A 146 -8.87 10.67 1.37
CA ALA A 146 -8.64 11.75 0.42
C ALA A 146 -9.83 11.92 -0.53
N TRP A 147 -10.26 13.18 -0.71
CA TRP A 147 -11.29 13.59 -1.67
C TRP A 147 -12.68 12.94 -1.51
N GLU A 148 -12.96 12.25 -0.40
CA GLU A 148 -14.21 11.49 -0.23
C GLU A 148 -15.47 12.32 -0.45
N GLY A 149 -15.61 13.46 0.25
CA GLY A 149 -16.80 14.31 0.12
C GLY A 149 -17.04 14.80 -1.31
N LEU A 150 -15.97 15.04 -2.08
CA LEU A 150 -16.09 15.43 -3.48
C LEU A 150 -16.46 14.25 -4.38
N LEU A 151 -15.80 13.10 -4.22
CA LEU A 151 -16.01 11.94 -5.08
C LEU A 151 -17.38 11.30 -4.83
N GLU A 152 -17.81 11.22 -3.57
CA GLU A 152 -19.13 10.70 -3.19
C GLU A 152 -20.26 11.59 -3.70
N SER A 153 -20.16 12.91 -3.53
CA SER A 153 -21.19 13.85 -4.03
C SER A 153 -21.33 13.83 -5.55
N ARG A 154 -20.30 13.35 -6.26
CA ARG A 154 -20.29 13.18 -7.72
C ARG A 154 -20.64 11.76 -8.17
N GLY A 155 -20.91 10.85 -7.23
CA GLY A 155 -21.18 9.43 -7.54
C GLY A 155 -20.01 8.74 -8.25
N VAL A 156 -18.79 9.23 -8.04
CA VAL A 156 -17.59 8.67 -8.67
C VAL A 156 -17.16 7.44 -7.90
N GLU A 157 -17.07 6.33 -8.61
CA GLU A 157 -16.57 5.08 -8.05
C GLU A 157 -15.09 5.22 -7.68
N THR A 158 -14.69 4.63 -6.55
CA THR A 158 -13.32 4.69 -6.06
C THR A 158 -12.86 3.33 -5.59
N GLY A 159 -11.55 3.09 -5.72
CA GLY A 159 -10.88 1.95 -5.12
C GLY A 159 -9.56 2.36 -4.50
N LEU A 160 -9.08 1.54 -3.56
CA LEU A 160 -7.77 1.70 -2.94
C LEU A 160 -6.88 0.54 -3.37
N VAL A 161 -5.76 0.87 -4.00
CA VAL A 161 -4.71 -0.07 -4.40
C VAL A 161 -3.58 -0.01 -3.39
N LEU A 162 -3.12 -1.17 -2.95
CA LEU A 162 -1.94 -1.32 -2.12
C LEU A 162 -0.98 -2.30 -2.81
N ALA A 163 0.26 -1.89 -3.05
CA ALA A 163 1.27 -2.71 -3.71
C ALA A 163 2.56 -2.79 -2.89
N PHE A 164 3.11 -4.00 -2.74
CA PHE A 164 4.19 -4.33 -1.81
C PHE A 164 5.29 -5.00 -2.60
N ARG A 165 6.34 -4.24 -2.89
CA ARG A 165 7.48 -4.71 -3.67
C ARG A 165 8.66 -4.96 -2.73
N PRO A 166 9.05 -6.21 -2.44
CA PRO A 166 10.27 -6.49 -1.70
C PRO A 166 11.46 -5.83 -2.39
N VAL A 167 12.32 -5.20 -1.61
CA VAL A 167 13.56 -4.63 -2.11
C VAL A 167 14.61 -5.73 -2.07
N GLY A 168 15.02 -6.21 -3.25
CA GLY A 168 16.07 -7.21 -3.42
C GLY A 168 17.44 -6.74 -2.88
N GLY A 169 18.41 -7.65 -2.84
CA GLY A 169 19.66 -7.55 -2.05
C GLY A 169 20.67 -6.45 -2.37
N CYS A 170 20.36 -5.46 -3.20
CA CYS A 170 21.22 -4.29 -3.41
C CYS A 170 20.36 -3.06 -3.69
N TRP A 171 20.45 -2.07 -2.80
CA TRP A 171 19.84 -0.76 -3.01
C TRP A 171 20.76 0.08 -3.87
N THR A 172 20.19 0.89 -4.78
CA THR A 172 20.94 2.00 -5.34
C THR A 172 21.03 3.14 -4.33
N ASP A 173 22.02 4.03 -4.44
CA ASP A 173 22.10 5.21 -3.57
C ASP A 173 20.83 6.07 -3.67
N GLU A 174 20.23 6.16 -4.86
CA GLU A 174 18.95 6.86 -5.08
C GLU A 174 17.79 6.19 -4.32
N ASP A 175 17.75 4.84 -4.28
CA ASP A 175 16.76 4.10 -3.49
C ASP A 175 16.97 4.34 -1.99
N VAL A 176 18.22 4.41 -1.52
CA VAL A 176 18.56 4.70 -0.11
C VAL A 176 18.09 6.09 0.27
N GLU A 177 18.39 7.08 -0.55
CA GLU A 177 17.96 8.45 -0.31
C GLU A 177 16.43 8.61 -0.36
N ALA A 178 15.78 8.02 -1.37
CA ALA A 178 14.33 8.04 -1.49
C ALA A 178 13.66 7.34 -0.31
N GLY A 179 14.21 6.19 0.11
CA GLY A 179 13.77 5.47 1.29
C GLY A 179 13.93 6.29 2.55
N GLY A 180 15.12 6.87 2.78
CA GLY A 180 15.40 7.73 3.93
C GLY A 180 14.47 8.93 4.05
N ARG A 181 14.14 9.59 2.93
CA ARG A 181 13.16 10.70 2.89
C ARG A 181 11.74 10.26 3.23
N SER A 182 11.40 9.01 2.95
CA SER A 182 10.06 8.47 3.23
C SER A 182 9.90 8.00 4.67
N LEU A 183 10.98 7.83 5.44
CA LEU A 183 10.92 7.33 6.82
C LEU A 183 10.36 8.40 7.76
N PRO A 184 9.59 8.00 8.79
CA PRO A 184 9.01 8.96 9.72
C PRO A 184 10.08 9.68 10.52
N ALA A 185 9.82 10.93 10.93
CA ALA A 185 10.81 11.79 11.58
C ALA A 185 11.47 11.19 12.84
N TRP A 186 10.77 10.33 13.58
CA TRP A 186 11.31 9.62 14.74
C TRP A 186 12.38 8.57 14.38
N PHE A 187 12.47 8.15 13.11
CA PHE A 187 13.53 7.30 12.59
C PHE A 187 14.83 8.07 12.36
N GLY A 188 14.74 9.38 12.09
CA GLY A 188 15.86 10.26 11.83
C GLY A 188 16.69 10.62 13.07
N VAL A 189 17.03 9.64 13.92
CA VAL A 189 18.00 9.83 15.01
C VAL A 189 19.39 9.53 14.44
N GLY A 190 19.97 10.49 13.72
CA GLY A 190 21.37 10.35 13.27
C GLY A 190 21.77 11.00 11.95
N ALA A 191 20.94 11.82 11.30
CA ALA A 191 21.48 12.78 10.34
C ALA A 191 22.26 13.83 11.12
N SER A 192 23.54 13.54 11.34
CA SER A 192 24.50 14.44 11.96
C SER A 192 24.29 15.85 11.40
N PRO A 193 24.05 16.89 12.22
CA PRO A 193 24.13 18.24 11.71
C PRO A 193 25.55 18.39 11.15
N ALA A 194 25.64 18.98 9.97
CA ALA A 194 26.89 19.41 9.40
C ALA A 194 27.72 20.14 10.49
N ALA A 195 28.73 19.47 11.02
CA ALA A 195 29.96 20.13 11.43
C ALA A 195 30.68 20.36 10.10
N GLY A 196 30.54 21.51 9.47
CA GLY A 196 30.79 22.81 10.04
C GLY A 196 32.01 23.32 9.27
N THR A 197 31.77 24.25 8.37
CA THR A 197 32.76 25.12 7.73
C THR A 197 33.85 25.53 8.72
N VAL A 198 35.10 25.19 8.42
CA VAL A 198 36.29 26.06 8.50
C VAL A 198 37.22 25.70 7.35
#